data_AF-A0A934LMM4-F1
#
_entry.id   AF-A0A934LMM4-F1
#
_cell.length_a   1.000
_cell.length_b   1.000
_cell.length_c   1.000
_cell.angle_alpha   90.00
_cell.angle_beta   90.00
_cell.angle_gamma   90.00
#
_symmetry.space_group_name_H-M   'P 1'
#
loop_
_entity.id
_entity.type
_entity.pdbx_description
1 polymer ?
#
loop_
_entity_poly.entity_id
_entity_poly.type
_entity_poly.pdbx_seq_one_letter_code
_entity_poly.pdbx_strand_id
1 'polypeptide(L)'
;MTDAPAFQSFTTSRGARVFAIPLEAFPSFYAYAYLVCAGDTFTLIDAGSGSERSHADLEAGFQQASAALGKSVTFADLTHVLITHGHIDHFGGISKLRELTKARIGIHELDYQTVAHHETRLAIIGRRLENFLEQAGVDPESRADLLRTYRFTKGLYHSVQVDFTFEAAGQKIGDYEWIHLPGHCPGQVAIKLDDVVFCGDHVIENVTPHQSPEELTPFLGIRHYLESLSIFARWAEGARFVLGGHGQIQNLETRMEEIRANLNHRLRQTLEAFREPNTVAAACRQVYGEIGGYNALLVIEKTGAYVEYLSQRGLLEICNLNDLEADGNPVIQYRCSNPNPEMERIPKERADVLV
;
A
#
# COMPACT_ATOMS: atom_id res chain seq x y z
N MET A 1 22.10 15.19 -0.78
CA MET A 1 20.78 15.84 -0.56
C MET A 1 20.00 15.57 -1.83
N THR A 2 19.03 14.68 -1.77
CA THR A 2 18.01 14.59 -2.83
C THR A 2 17.15 15.83 -2.70
N ASP A 3 17.02 16.61 -3.78
CA ASP A 3 16.17 17.79 -3.76
C ASP A 3 14.74 17.41 -3.34
N ALA A 4 14.10 18.28 -2.56
CA ALA A 4 12.70 18.07 -2.19
C ALA A 4 11.85 17.97 -3.48
N PRO A 5 10.91 17.01 -3.56
CA PRO A 5 10.03 16.90 -4.70
C PRO A 5 9.25 18.20 -4.93
N ALA A 6 9.01 18.53 -6.20
CA ALA A 6 8.40 19.78 -6.60
C ALA A 6 6.87 19.65 -6.76
N PHE A 7 6.16 20.73 -6.46
CA PHE A 7 4.76 20.91 -6.83
C PHE A 7 4.60 20.83 -8.35
N GLN A 8 3.59 20.10 -8.83
CA GLN A 8 3.32 19.95 -10.26
C GLN A 8 1.86 20.23 -10.56
N SER A 9 1.59 20.74 -11.76
CA SER A 9 0.23 21.01 -12.23
C SER A 9 -0.04 20.31 -13.55
N PHE A 10 -1.21 19.68 -13.64
CA PHE A 10 -1.71 19.00 -14.83
C PHE A 10 -3.07 19.56 -15.20
N THR A 11 -3.48 19.32 -16.44
CA THR A 11 -4.82 19.63 -16.94
C THR A 11 -5.34 18.39 -17.65
N THR A 12 -6.50 17.90 -17.23
CA THR A 12 -7.14 16.74 -17.86
C THR A 12 -7.63 17.10 -19.27
N SER A 13 -7.95 16.10 -20.08
CA SER A 13 -8.46 16.26 -21.44
C SER A 13 -9.79 17.02 -21.52
N ARG A 14 -10.59 17.04 -20.43
CA ARG A 14 -11.81 17.87 -20.32
C ARG A 14 -11.64 19.15 -19.50
N GLY A 15 -10.39 19.52 -19.17
CA GLY A 15 -10.05 20.83 -18.62
C GLY A 15 -10.05 20.95 -17.09
N ALA A 16 -10.20 19.85 -16.35
CA ALA A 16 -10.03 19.89 -14.90
C ALA A 16 -8.57 20.16 -14.54
N ARG A 17 -8.33 20.96 -13.48
CA ARG A 17 -6.99 21.27 -12.99
C ARG A 17 -6.60 20.29 -11.90
N VAL A 18 -5.43 19.69 -12.00
CA VAL A 18 -4.88 18.75 -11.01
C VAL A 18 -3.57 19.31 -10.49
N PHE A 19 -3.40 19.33 -9.17
CA PHE A 19 -2.18 19.79 -8.52
C PHE A 19 -1.62 18.67 -7.66
N ALA A 20 -0.42 18.21 -8.00
CA ALA A 20 0.32 17.24 -7.20
C ALA A 20 1.10 17.99 -6.12
N ILE A 21 0.73 17.76 -4.87
CA ILE A 21 1.27 18.43 -3.70
C ILE A 21 2.20 17.44 -2.98
N PRO A 22 3.53 17.63 -3.04
CA PRO A 22 4.46 16.80 -2.29
C PRO A 22 4.35 17.11 -0.79
N LEU A 23 4.22 16.06 0.01
CA LEU A 23 4.09 16.13 1.47
C LEU A 23 5.21 15.31 2.09
N GLU A 24 6.02 15.92 2.97
CA GLU A 24 6.96 15.14 3.77
C GLU A 24 6.18 14.38 4.86
N ALA A 25 5.72 13.19 4.51
CA ALA A 25 4.90 12.33 5.35
C ALA A 25 5.70 11.84 6.58
N PHE A 26 6.95 11.43 6.36
CA PHE A 26 7.90 11.12 7.43
C PHE A 26 9.26 11.76 7.08
N PRO A 27 10.22 11.86 8.03
CA PRO A 27 11.51 12.51 7.76
C PRO A 27 12.17 11.95 6.49
N SER A 28 12.39 12.82 5.50
CA SER A 28 12.96 12.46 4.18
C SER A 28 12.16 11.43 3.37
N PHE A 29 10.88 11.23 3.67
CA PHE A 29 9.97 10.35 2.95
C PHE A 29 8.74 11.13 2.51
N TYR A 30 8.54 11.21 1.19
CA TYR A 30 7.52 12.06 0.58
C TYR A 30 6.38 11.23 0.02
N ALA A 31 5.16 11.63 0.35
CA ALA A 31 3.93 11.20 -0.31
C ALA A 31 3.34 12.36 -1.12
N TYR A 32 2.33 12.11 -1.94
CA TYR A 32 1.61 13.11 -2.70
C TYR A 32 0.13 13.09 -2.35
N ALA A 33 -0.41 14.28 -2.11
CA ALA A 33 -1.84 14.51 -2.20
C ALA A 33 -2.15 15.23 -3.51
N TYR A 34 -3.34 15.00 -4.07
CA TYR A 34 -3.76 15.62 -5.32
C TYR A 34 -5.00 16.47 -5.12
N LEU A 35 -4.87 17.77 -5.31
CA LEU A 35 -6.01 18.67 -5.39
C LEU A 35 -6.52 18.72 -6.83
N VAL A 36 -7.76 18.28 -7.02
CA VAL A 36 -8.44 18.27 -8.32
C VAL A 36 -9.60 19.26 -8.30
N CYS A 37 -9.59 20.20 -9.24
CA CYS A 37 -10.60 21.23 -9.42
C CYS A 37 -11.33 20.99 -10.74
N ALA A 38 -12.53 20.43 -10.68
CA ALA A 38 -13.37 20.10 -11.83
C ALA A 38 -14.75 20.77 -11.69
N GLY A 39 -14.96 21.90 -12.38
CA GLY A 39 -16.16 22.72 -12.21
C GLY A 39 -16.32 23.20 -10.77
N ASP A 40 -17.45 22.85 -10.14
CA ASP A 40 -17.74 23.15 -8.73
C ASP A 40 -17.30 22.02 -7.77
N THR A 41 -16.70 20.95 -8.29
CA THR A 41 -16.21 19.83 -7.49
C THR A 41 -14.72 20.00 -7.21
N PHE A 42 -14.39 20.21 -5.94
CA PHE A 42 -13.03 20.27 -5.44
C PHE A 42 -12.76 19.02 -4.62
N THR A 43 -11.80 18.21 -5.07
CA THR A 43 -11.52 16.91 -4.49
C THR A 43 -10.06 16.85 -4.09
N LEU A 44 -9.82 16.42 -2.87
CA LEU A 44 -8.49 16.05 -2.42
C LEU A 44 -8.35 14.52 -2.47
N ILE A 45 -7.39 14.01 -3.23
CA ILE A 45 -7.05 12.59 -3.24
C ILE A 45 -5.83 12.39 -2.35
N ASP A 46 -5.99 11.59 -1.29
CA ASP A 46 -5.07 11.42 -0.16
C ASP A 46 -4.77 12.72 0.62
N ALA A 47 -4.26 12.59 1.85
CA ALA A 47 -4.20 13.65 2.84
C ALA A 47 -2.84 13.77 3.56
N GLY A 48 -1.86 12.92 3.22
CA GLY A 48 -0.58 12.90 3.93
C GLY A 48 -0.63 12.21 5.29
N SER A 49 0.46 12.32 6.06
CA SER A 49 0.59 11.67 7.36
C SER A 49 0.00 12.46 8.53
N GLY A 50 -0.43 13.72 8.33
CA GLY A 50 -0.95 14.56 9.41
C GLY A 50 0.10 15.05 10.42
N SER A 51 1.38 14.75 10.24
CA SER A 51 2.46 15.39 11.00
C SER A 51 2.41 16.92 10.80
N GLU A 52 3.01 17.71 11.70
CA GLU A 52 3.09 19.18 11.52
C GLU A 52 3.72 19.56 10.18
N ARG A 53 4.79 18.84 9.80
CA ARG A 53 5.48 19.05 8.53
C ARG A 53 4.60 18.71 7.34
N SER A 54 3.99 17.52 7.34
CA SER A 54 3.09 17.07 6.26
C SER A 54 1.89 18.00 6.10
N HIS A 55 1.33 18.52 7.20
CA HIS A 55 0.21 19.45 7.16
C HIS A 55 0.62 20.83 6.61
N ALA A 56 1.78 21.36 7.04
CA ALA A 56 2.30 22.62 6.52
C ALA A 56 2.61 22.56 5.01
N ASP A 57 3.13 21.42 4.53
CA ASP A 57 3.33 21.20 3.09
C ASP A 57 2.00 21.18 2.32
N LEU A 58 0.95 20.60 2.92
CA LEU A 58 -0.38 20.59 2.32
C LEU A 58 -0.97 22.00 2.22
N GLU A 59 -0.85 22.81 3.28
CA GLU A 59 -1.25 24.23 3.28
C GLU A 59 -0.50 25.03 2.20
N ALA A 60 0.82 24.86 2.12
CA ALA A 60 1.64 25.51 1.10
C ALA A 60 1.24 25.07 -0.33
N GLY A 61 0.84 23.80 -0.51
CA GLY A 61 0.29 23.29 -1.76
C GLY A 61 -1.02 23.97 -2.17
N PHE A 62 -1.93 24.19 -1.23
CA PHE A 62 -3.19 24.93 -1.48
C PHE A 62 -2.94 26.39 -1.84
N GLN A 63 -1.95 27.04 -1.23
CA GLN A 63 -1.53 28.40 -1.59
C GLN A 63 -0.97 28.46 -3.02
N GLN A 64 -0.13 27.49 -3.40
CA GLN A 64 0.40 27.38 -4.76
C GLN A 64 -0.70 27.10 -5.79
N ALA A 65 -1.63 26.19 -5.48
CA ALA A 65 -2.79 25.93 -6.33
C ALA A 65 -3.68 27.17 -6.50
N SER A 66 -3.93 27.91 -5.42
CA SER A 66 -4.66 29.19 -5.46
C SER A 66 -4.00 30.20 -6.40
N ALA A 67 -2.68 30.36 -6.28
CA ALA A 67 -1.91 31.25 -7.16
C ALA A 67 -1.99 30.79 -8.63
N ALA A 68 -1.86 29.49 -8.90
CA ALA A 68 -1.94 28.92 -10.24
C ALA A 68 -3.35 29.04 -10.88
N LEU A 69 -4.40 29.08 -10.06
CA LEU A 69 -5.78 29.28 -10.50
C LEU A 69 -6.19 30.75 -10.60
N GLY A 70 -5.41 31.67 -10.02
CA GLY A 70 -5.77 33.09 -9.92
C GLY A 70 -7.00 33.35 -9.01
N LYS A 71 -7.36 32.38 -8.16
CA LYS A 71 -8.46 32.49 -7.19
C LYS A 71 -8.11 31.74 -5.91
N SER A 72 -8.66 32.20 -4.77
CA SER A 72 -8.45 31.51 -3.49
C SER A 72 -9.17 30.16 -3.49
N VAL A 73 -8.43 29.11 -3.13
CA VAL A 73 -8.93 27.76 -2.87
C VAL A 73 -8.35 27.31 -1.52
N THR A 74 -9.23 26.93 -0.61
CA THR A 74 -8.92 26.56 0.77
C THR A 74 -9.48 25.17 1.08
N PHE A 75 -9.13 24.62 2.25
CA PHE A 75 -9.71 23.35 2.69
C PHE A 75 -11.25 23.40 2.83
N ALA A 76 -11.81 24.56 3.15
CA ALA A 76 -13.25 24.76 3.29
C ALA A 76 -14.02 24.63 1.95
N ASP A 77 -13.31 24.82 0.82
CA ASP A 77 -13.88 24.68 -0.52
C ASP A 77 -13.94 23.23 -1.00
N LEU A 78 -13.25 22.30 -0.30
CA LEU A 78 -13.29 20.89 -0.63
C LEU A 78 -14.71 20.33 -0.52
N THR A 79 -15.12 19.62 -1.55
CA THR A 79 -16.38 18.87 -1.60
C THR A 79 -16.19 17.41 -1.18
N HIS A 80 -15.04 16.84 -1.52
CA HIS A 80 -14.70 15.44 -1.27
C HIS A 80 -13.23 15.29 -0.87
N VAL A 81 -12.98 14.32 0.01
CA VAL A 81 -11.65 13.75 0.25
C VAL A 81 -11.73 12.27 -0.07
N LEU A 82 -10.96 11.81 -1.06
CA LEU A 82 -10.95 10.41 -1.49
C LEU A 82 -9.62 9.79 -1.09
N ILE A 83 -9.66 8.73 -0.30
CA ILE A 83 -8.46 8.04 0.18
C ILE A 83 -8.23 6.79 -0.66
N THR A 84 -7.03 6.66 -1.22
CA THR A 84 -6.67 5.52 -2.08
C THR A 84 -6.56 4.23 -1.28
N HIS A 85 -6.01 4.28 -0.05
CA HIS A 85 -5.89 3.13 0.84
C HIS A 85 -5.56 3.50 2.29
N GLY A 86 -5.63 2.51 3.18
CA GLY A 86 -5.49 2.65 4.64
C GLY A 86 -4.06 2.79 5.20
N HIS A 87 -3.08 3.29 4.44
CA HIS A 87 -1.77 3.63 5.00
C HIS A 87 -1.69 5.06 5.49
N ILE A 88 -0.91 5.26 6.55
CA ILE A 88 -0.92 6.46 7.37
C ILE A 88 -0.53 7.71 6.58
N ASP A 89 0.42 7.59 5.68
CA ASP A 89 0.88 8.63 4.79
C ASP A 89 -0.14 9.03 3.72
N HIS A 90 -1.26 8.32 3.61
CA HIS A 90 -2.38 8.65 2.75
C HIS A 90 -3.57 9.19 3.53
N PHE A 91 -3.96 8.57 4.66
CA PHE A 91 -5.16 8.98 5.39
C PHE A 91 -4.89 9.83 6.64
N GLY A 92 -3.67 9.83 7.17
CA GLY A 92 -3.35 10.37 8.50
C GLY A 92 -3.69 11.86 8.65
N GLY A 93 -3.54 12.64 7.58
CA GLY A 93 -3.89 14.06 7.54
C GLY A 93 -5.38 14.37 7.71
N ILE A 94 -6.27 13.38 7.56
CA ILE A 94 -7.71 13.56 7.81
C ILE A 94 -7.96 14.08 9.22
N SER A 95 -7.19 13.62 10.21
CA SER A 95 -7.35 14.00 11.62
C SER A 95 -7.34 15.53 11.81
N LYS A 96 -6.48 16.23 11.07
CA LYS A 96 -6.42 17.71 11.06
C LYS A 96 -7.39 18.33 10.08
N LEU A 97 -7.53 17.75 8.89
CA LEU A 97 -8.38 18.30 7.84
C LEU A 97 -9.87 18.35 8.24
N ARG A 98 -10.34 17.39 9.04
CA ARG A 98 -11.76 17.28 9.40
C ARG A 98 -12.31 18.52 10.13
N GLU A 99 -11.46 19.25 10.85
CA GLU A 99 -11.85 20.50 11.52
C GLU A 99 -11.91 21.70 10.54
N LEU A 100 -11.27 21.57 9.37
CA LEU A 100 -11.07 22.64 8.40
C LEU A 100 -11.99 22.51 7.17
N THR A 101 -12.73 21.40 7.04
CA THR A 101 -13.59 21.13 5.89
C THR A 101 -14.88 20.42 6.24
N LYS A 102 -15.90 20.62 5.40
CA LYS A 102 -17.15 19.83 5.40
C LYS A 102 -17.18 18.79 4.29
N ALA A 103 -16.05 18.60 3.60
CA ALA A 103 -15.93 17.61 2.54
C ALA A 103 -16.32 16.21 3.03
N ARG A 104 -16.99 15.46 2.14
CA ARG A 104 -17.31 14.05 2.40
C ARG A 104 -16.06 13.20 2.22
N ILE A 105 -15.75 12.37 3.20
CA ILE A 105 -14.57 11.51 3.20
C ILE A 105 -14.95 10.10 2.75
N GLY A 106 -14.28 9.61 1.70
CA GLY A 106 -14.49 8.30 1.11
C GLY A 106 -13.24 7.43 1.13
N ILE A 107 -13.43 6.13 1.33
CA ILE A 107 -12.38 5.10 1.24
C ILE A 107 -13.02 3.79 0.78
N HIS A 108 -12.24 2.83 0.30
CA HIS A 108 -12.75 1.49 0.03
C HIS A 108 -13.19 0.78 1.32
N GLU A 109 -14.24 -0.03 1.23
CA GLU A 109 -14.86 -0.70 2.38
C GLU A 109 -13.91 -1.59 3.20
N LEU A 110 -12.94 -2.23 2.55
CA LEU A 110 -11.95 -3.10 3.22
C LEU A 110 -10.96 -2.32 4.11
N ASP A 111 -10.76 -1.03 3.84
CA ASP A 111 -9.90 -0.15 4.65
C ASP A 111 -10.70 0.76 5.59
N TYR A 112 -12.03 0.75 5.52
CA TYR A 112 -12.91 1.52 6.42
C TYR A 112 -12.55 1.29 7.88
N GLN A 113 -12.37 0.04 8.30
CA GLN A 113 -12.05 -0.31 9.70
C GLN A 113 -10.67 0.19 10.12
N THR A 114 -9.71 0.29 9.18
CA THR A 114 -8.35 0.80 9.47
C THR A 114 -8.37 2.28 9.82
N VAL A 115 -9.31 3.02 9.23
CA VAL A 115 -9.41 4.48 9.38
C VAL A 115 -10.45 4.87 10.42
N ALA A 116 -11.66 4.32 10.36
CA ALA A 116 -12.77 4.65 11.24
C ALA A 116 -12.73 3.94 12.61
N HIS A 117 -11.97 2.85 12.72
CA HIS A 117 -11.84 2.04 13.94
C HIS A 117 -10.38 1.64 14.19
N HIS A 118 -9.47 2.60 14.01
CA HIS A 118 -8.01 2.41 13.98
C HIS A 118 -7.47 1.63 15.18
N GLU A 119 -7.87 2.00 16.40
CA GLU A 119 -7.38 1.41 17.64
C GLU A 119 -7.80 -0.07 17.76
N THR A 120 -9.04 -0.38 17.36
CA THR A 120 -9.54 -1.77 17.33
C THR A 120 -8.79 -2.59 16.29
N ARG A 121 -8.58 -2.01 15.09
CA ARG A 121 -7.81 -2.66 14.03
C ARG A 121 -6.37 -2.90 14.45
N LEU A 122 -5.72 -1.93 15.10
CA LEU A 122 -4.35 -2.04 15.61
C LEU A 122 -4.20 -3.16 16.64
N ALA A 123 -5.17 -3.31 17.55
CA ALA A 123 -5.16 -4.39 18.53
C ALA A 123 -5.26 -5.78 17.86
N ILE A 124 -6.17 -5.94 16.89
CA ILE A 124 -6.37 -7.20 16.17
C ILE A 124 -5.13 -7.56 15.34
N ILE A 125 -4.63 -6.63 14.52
CA ILE A 125 -3.46 -6.88 13.67
C ILE A 125 -2.21 -7.06 14.54
N GLY A 126 -2.07 -6.33 15.64
CA GLY A 126 -0.97 -6.53 16.59
C GLY A 126 -0.92 -7.93 17.18
N ARG A 127 -2.07 -8.58 17.41
CA ARG A 127 -2.15 -9.99 17.87
C ARG A 127 -1.76 -10.97 16.76
N ARG A 128 -2.24 -10.73 15.53
CA ARG A 128 -1.88 -11.57 14.37
C ARG A 128 -0.40 -11.46 14.03
N LEU A 129 0.15 -10.25 14.11
CA LEU A 129 1.56 -9.98 13.89
C LEU A 129 2.44 -10.67 14.93
N GLU A 130 2.03 -10.65 16.20
CA GLU A 130 2.73 -11.38 17.26
C GLU A 130 2.78 -12.88 16.95
N ASN A 131 1.65 -13.47 16.57
CA ASN A 131 1.57 -14.88 16.21
C ASN A 131 2.45 -15.21 14.99
N PHE A 132 2.38 -14.38 13.94
CA PHE A 132 3.18 -14.53 12.72
C PHE A 132 4.68 -14.47 13.02
N LEU A 133 5.14 -13.48 13.80
CA LEU A 133 6.56 -13.33 14.13
C LEU A 133 7.09 -14.54 14.92
N GLU A 134 6.26 -15.10 15.80
CA GLU A 134 6.60 -16.33 16.51
C GLU A 134 6.68 -17.54 15.59
N GLN A 135 5.67 -17.76 14.72
CA GLN A 135 5.72 -18.84 13.71
C GLN A 135 6.89 -18.68 12.74
N ALA A 136 7.25 -17.43 12.41
CA ALA A 136 8.38 -17.10 11.56
C ALA A 136 9.73 -17.45 12.19
N GLY A 137 9.80 -17.77 13.48
CA GLY A 137 11.04 -18.07 14.19
C GLY A 137 11.82 -16.84 14.63
N VAL A 138 11.13 -15.70 14.85
CA VAL A 138 11.74 -14.52 15.47
C VAL A 138 11.88 -14.77 16.97
N ASP A 139 13.08 -14.54 17.50
CA ASP A 139 13.37 -14.75 18.92
C ASP A 139 12.53 -13.81 19.81
N PRO A 140 12.27 -14.18 21.08
CA PRO A 140 11.37 -13.43 21.94
C PRO A 140 11.75 -11.95 22.17
N GLU A 141 13.05 -11.64 22.24
CA GLU A 141 13.53 -10.28 22.50
C GLU A 141 13.31 -9.39 21.27
N SER A 142 13.77 -9.84 20.11
CA SER A 142 13.55 -9.14 18.84
C SER A 142 12.04 -8.98 18.55
N ARG A 143 11.24 -10.03 18.79
CA ARG A 143 9.78 -9.98 18.60
C ARG A 143 9.13 -8.92 19.47
N ALA A 144 9.52 -8.83 20.75
CA ALA A 144 8.98 -7.82 21.66
C ALA A 144 9.35 -6.38 21.23
N ASP A 145 10.57 -6.16 20.73
CA ASP A 145 11.00 -4.85 20.22
C ASP A 145 10.24 -4.43 18.95
N LEU A 146 10.07 -5.36 18.00
CA LEU A 146 9.31 -5.13 16.76
C LEU A 146 7.85 -4.77 17.06
N LEU A 147 7.19 -5.53 17.95
CA LEU A 147 5.82 -5.26 18.36
C LEU A 147 5.67 -3.93 19.10
N ARG A 148 6.62 -3.59 19.97
CA ARG A 148 6.64 -2.29 20.65
C ARG A 148 6.76 -1.16 19.65
N THR A 149 7.68 -1.26 18.70
CA THR A 149 7.88 -0.25 17.64
C THR A 149 6.64 -0.12 16.78
N TYR A 150 6.06 -1.23 16.32
CA TYR A 150 4.82 -1.24 15.54
C TYR A 150 3.65 -0.57 16.26
N ARG A 151 3.41 -0.94 17.53
CA ARG A 151 2.32 -0.35 18.32
C ARG A 151 2.56 1.13 18.62
N PHE A 152 3.81 1.51 18.88
CA PHE A 152 4.16 2.91 19.13
C PHE A 152 3.93 3.77 17.88
N THR A 153 4.43 3.37 16.72
CA THR A 153 4.31 4.17 15.49
C THR A 153 2.86 4.28 15.01
N LYS A 154 2.10 3.18 15.06
CA LYS A 154 0.69 3.18 14.68
C LYS A 154 -0.19 3.88 15.72
N GLY A 155 0.15 3.78 17.01
CA GLY A 155 -0.58 4.42 18.10
C GLY A 155 -0.49 5.96 18.15
N LEU A 156 0.31 6.58 17.28
CA LEU A 156 0.29 8.03 17.06
C LEU A 156 -0.98 8.50 16.31
N TYR A 157 -1.74 7.56 15.76
CA TYR A 157 -2.93 7.81 14.94
C TYR A 157 -4.19 7.32 15.63
N HIS A 158 -5.31 7.94 15.28
CA HIS A 158 -6.60 7.72 15.93
C HIS A 158 -7.70 7.50 14.90
N SER A 159 -8.80 6.89 15.35
CA SER A 159 -10.00 6.75 14.52
C SER A 159 -10.50 8.10 14.01
N VAL A 160 -10.82 8.17 12.72
CA VAL A 160 -11.42 9.34 12.09
C VAL A 160 -12.70 8.97 11.37
N GLN A 161 -13.70 9.86 11.40
CA GLN A 161 -14.97 9.60 10.75
C GLN A 161 -14.81 9.51 9.22
N VAL A 162 -15.31 8.41 8.66
CA VAL A 162 -15.45 8.21 7.22
C VAL A 162 -16.94 8.30 6.87
N ASP A 163 -17.27 9.09 5.85
CA ASP A 163 -18.67 9.42 5.51
C ASP A 163 -19.30 8.41 4.54
N PHE A 164 -18.50 7.76 3.68
CA PHE A 164 -18.99 6.74 2.75
C PHE A 164 -17.88 5.77 2.33
N THR A 165 -18.29 4.61 1.79
CA THR A 165 -17.38 3.73 1.04
C THR A 165 -17.58 3.89 -0.45
N PHE A 166 -16.54 3.64 -1.25
CA PHE A 166 -16.62 3.78 -2.71
C PHE A 166 -17.75 2.91 -3.33
N GLU A 167 -17.96 1.73 -2.78
CA GLU A 167 -19.01 0.79 -3.17
C GLU A 167 -20.39 1.36 -2.84
N ALA A 168 -20.56 1.95 -1.65
CA ALA A 168 -21.81 2.61 -1.25
C ALA A 168 -22.10 3.90 -2.04
N ALA A 169 -21.07 4.59 -2.52
CA ALA A 169 -21.23 5.74 -3.42
C ALA A 169 -21.67 5.34 -4.84
N GLY A 170 -21.55 4.05 -5.19
CA GLY A 170 -21.97 3.49 -6.47
C GLY A 170 -21.38 4.23 -7.67
N GLN A 171 -20.05 4.16 -7.89
CA GLN A 171 -19.30 4.73 -9.03
C GLN A 171 -19.67 6.17 -9.47
N LYS A 172 -20.33 6.98 -8.62
CA LYS A 172 -20.95 8.26 -9.02
C LYS A 172 -20.56 9.43 -8.13
N ILE A 173 -19.26 9.71 -8.02
CA ILE A 173 -18.80 10.99 -7.48
C ILE A 173 -18.30 11.81 -8.66
N GLY A 174 -19.14 12.71 -9.17
CA GLY A 174 -18.85 13.41 -10.43
C GLY A 174 -18.55 12.42 -11.55
N ASP A 175 -17.47 12.69 -12.28
CA ASP A 175 -16.97 11.84 -13.37
C ASP A 175 -15.80 10.93 -12.92
N TYR A 176 -15.62 10.73 -11.61
CA TYR A 176 -14.60 9.83 -11.11
C TYR A 176 -14.99 8.37 -11.33
N GLU A 177 -14.05 7.61 -11.86
CA GLU A 177 -14.07 6.16 -11.90
C GLU A 177 -13.04 5.62 -10.91
N TRP A 178 -13.27 4.44 -10.34
CA TRP A 178 -12.28 3.76 -9.51
C TRP A 178 -12.32 2.26 -9.72
N ILE A 179 -11.18 1.64 -9.46
CA ILE A 179 -11.00 0.18 -9.52
C ILE A 179 -10.29 -0.31 -8.26
N HIS A 180 -10.82 -1.41 -7.70
CA HIS A 180 -10.23 -2.09 -6.56
C HIS A 180 -9.02 -2.93 -6.99
N LEU A 181 -7.89 -2.74 -6.30
CA LEU A 181 -6.57 -3.30 -6.64
C LEU A 181 -5.86 -3.83 -5.38
N PRO A 182 -6.41 -4.88 -4.73
CA PRO A 182 -5.85 -5.43 -3.49
C PRO A 182 -4.44 -6.00 -3.67
N GLY A 183 -3.74 -6.21 -2.55
CA GLY A 183 -2.40 -6.81 -2.49
C GLY A 183 -1.44 -6.02 -1.60
N HIS A 184 -1.20 -4.75 -1.95
CA HIS A 184 -0.42 -3.83 -1.10
C HIS A 184 -1.20 -3.44 0.16
N CYS A 185 -2.48 -3.12 -0.03
CA CYS A 185 -3.45 -2.83 1.02
C CYS A 185 -4.78 -3.51 0.65
N PRO A 186 -5.59 -3.97 1.62
CA PRO A 186 -6.85 -4.65 1.32
C PRO A 186 -7.81 -3.77 0.53
N GLY A 187 -7.94 -2.50 0.89
CA GLY A 187 -8.85 -1.54 0.26
C GLY A 187 -8.19 -0.62 -0.75
N GLN A 188 -7.05 -1.00 -1.33
CA GLN A 188 -6.39 -0.14 -2.30
C GLN A 188 -7.23 0.05 -3.55
N VAL A 189 -7.39 1.31 -3.98
CA VAL A 189 -7.99 1.66 -5.27
C VAL A 189 -7.08 2.52 -6.12
N ALA A 190 -7.25 2.43 -7.43
CA ALA A 190 -6.88 3.51 -8.34
C ALA A 190 -8.12 4.32 -8.72
N ILE A 191 -7.95 5.63 -8.88
CA ILE A 191 -9.01 6.59 -9.21
C ILE A 191 -8.67 7.23 -10.56
N LYS A 192 -9.65 7.41 -11.44
CA LYS A 192 -9.48 8.01 -12.77
C LYS A 192 -10.44 9.17 -12.93
N LEU A 193 -9.92 10.25 -13.52
CA LEU A 193 -10.70 11.36 -14.03
C LEU A 193 -10.17 11.68 -15.43
N ASP A 194 -11.00 11.48 -16.44
CA ASP A 194 -10.64 11.64 -17.85
C ASP A 194 -9.43 10.75 -18.24
N ASP A 195 -8.33 11.38 -18.65
CA ASP A 195 -7.06 10.79 -19.06
C ASP A 195 -5.99 10.84 -17.93
N VAL A 196 -6.40 11.08 -16.68
CA VAL A 196 -5.52 11.11 -15.50
C VAL A 196 -5.91 10.01 -14.53
N VAL A 197 -4.93 9.20 -14.13
CA VAL A 197 -5.08 8.13 -13.15
C VAL A 197 -4.27 8.45 -11.90
N PHE A 198 -4.88 8.29 -10.74
CA PHE A 198 -4.28 8.35 -9.41
C PHE A 198 -4.21 6.91 -8.87
N CYS A 199 -3.03 6.31 -8.80
CA CYS A 199 -2.88 4.88 -8.50
C CYS A 199 -2.48 4.56 -7.06
N GLY A 200 -2.36 5.57 -6.19
CA GLY A 200 -1.86 5.39 -4.83
C GLY A 200 -0.54 4.62 -4.85
N ASP A 201 -0.45 3.59 -4.02
CA ASP A 201 0.75 2.74 -3.91
C ASP A 201 0.70 1.48 -4.77
N HIS A 202 -0.20 1.42 -5.76
CA HIS A 202 -0.29 0.26 -6.64
C HIS A 202 0.95 0.11 -7.53
N VAL A 203 1.41 1.22 -8.08
CA VAL A 203 2.65 1.30 -8.86
C VAL A 203 3.41 2.52 -8.34
N ILE A 204 4.65 2.31 -7.93
CA ILE A 204 5.53 3.37 -7.43
C ILE A 204 6.81 3.37 -8.26
N GLU A 205 7.33 4.56 -8.55
CA GLU A 205 8.60 4.73 -9.27
C GLU A 205 9.77 4.14 -8.44
N ASN A 206 10.70 3.44 -9.10
CA ASN A 206 11.93 2.88 -8.53
C ASN A 206 11.77 1.78 -7.45
N VAL A 207 10.61 1.60 -6.83
CA VAL A 207 10.41 0.60 -5.75
C VAL A 207 9.26 -0.35 -6.04
N THR A 208 9.33 -1.56 -5.50
CA THR A 208 8.19 -2.47 -5.45
C THR A 208 7.39 -2.17 -4.19
N PRO A 209 6.09 -1.84 -4.30
CA PRO A 209 5.24 -1.62 -3.14
C PRO A 209 5.33 -2.76 -2.13
N HIS A 210 5.24 -2.43 -0.85
CA HIS A 210 5.34 -3.42 0.22
C HIS A 210 4.26 -4.50 0.10
N GLN A 211 4.60 -5.74 0.44
CA GLN A 211 3.67 -6.86 0.40
C GLN A 211 3.80 -7.60 1.73
N SER A 212 2.68 -7.80 2.44
CA SER A 212 2.63 -8.55 3.69
C SER A 212 1.83 -9.85 3.50
N PRO A 213 1.97 -10.82 4.41
CA PRO A 213 1.21 -12.06 4.37
C PRO A 213 -0.30 -11.82 4.46
N GLU A 214 -1.09 -12.64 3.77
CA GLU A 214 -2.56 -12.57 3.80
C GLU A 214 -3.11 -13.02 5.17
N GLU A 215 -2.36 -13.85 5.91
CA GLU A 215 -2.71 -14.24 7.29
C GLU A 215 -2.76 -13.05 8.26
N LEU A 216 -1.97 -11.98 8.01
CA LEU A 216 -2.05 -10.77 8.82
C LEU A 216 -3.37 -10.07 8.54
N THR A 217 -3.67 -9.85 7.26
CA THR A 217 -4.91 -9.22 6.81
C THR A 217 -5.34 -9.80 5.47
N PRO A 218 -6.60 -10.27 5.34
CA PRO A 218 -7.15 -10.74 4.06
C PRO A 218 -6.98 -9.71 2.95
N PHE A 219 -6.84 -10.17 1.70
CA PHE A 219 -6.60 -9.34 0.51
C PHE A 219 -5.22 -8.66 0.44
N LEU A 220 -4.29 -9.00 1.35
CA LEU A 220 -2.87 -8.70 1.17
C LEU A 220 -2.16 -9.81 0.39
N GLY A 221 -0.96 -9.51 -0.07
CA GLY A 221 -0.02 -10.52 -0.52
C GLY A 221 0.14 -10.63 -2.04
N ILE A 222 1.13 -11.44 -2.42
CA ILE A 222 1.69 -11.45 -3.78
C ILE A 222 0.67 -11.86 -4.84
N ARG A 223 -0.24 -12.79 -4.52
CA ARG A 223 -1.25 -13.27 -5.48
C ARG A 223 -2.21 -12.14 -5.86
N HIS A 224 -2.83 -11.51 -4.88
CA HIS A 224 -3.74 -10.38 -5.11
C HIS A 224 -3.03 -9.24 -5.83
N TYR A 225 -1.79 -8.93 -5.45
CA TYR A 225 -1.04 -7.85 -6.09
C TYR A 225 -0.74 -8.11 -7.58
N LEU A 226 -0.31 -9.32 -7.94
CA LEU A 226 -0.07 -9.69 -9.34
C LEU A 226 -1.36 -9.69 -10.17
N GLU A 227 -2.47 -10.21 -9.61
CA GLU A 227 -3.79 -10.14 -10.26
C GLU A 227 -4.22 -8.67 -10.49
N SER A 228 -4.04 -7.82 -9.47
CA SER A 228 -4.31 -6.38 -9.55
C SER A 228 -3.44 -5.68 -10.59
N LEU A 229 -2.16 -6.02 -10.72
CA LEU A 229 -1.28 -5.46 -11.76
C LEU A 229 -1.80 -5.76 -13.18
N SER A 230 -2.28 -6.97 -13.44
CA SER A 230 -2.86 -7.33 -14.75
C SER A 230 -4.18 -6.59 -15.02
N ILE A 231 -5.02 -6.42 -14.00
CA ILE A 231 -6.27 -5.66 -14.09
C ILE A 231 -5.98 -4.18 -14.35
N PHE A 232 -5.05 -3.61 -13.59
CA PHE A 232 -4.69 -2.20 -13.69
C PHE A 232 -4.11 -1.84 -15.06
N ALA A 233 -3.27 -2.71 -15.63
CA ALA A 233 -2.69 -2.49 -16.96
C ALA A 233 -3.76 -2.23 -18.05
N ARG A 234 -4.88 -2.99 -18.00
CA ARG A 234 -6.00 -2.84 -18.93
C ARG A 234 -6.85 -1.62 -18.59
N TRP A 235 -7.15 -1.41 -17.31
CA TRP A 235 -8.04 -0.33 -16.88
C TRP A 235 -7.42 1.07 -17.06
N ALA A 236 -6.11 1.19 -16.87
CA ALA A 236 -5.36 2.44 -17.06
C ALA A 236 -4.99 2.73 -18.52
N GLU A 237 -5.41 1.88 -19.48
CA GLU A 237 -5.13 2.09 -20.90
C GLU A 237 -5.64 3.46 -21.37
N GLY A 238 -4.79 4.15 -22.13
CA GLY A 238 -5.09 5.50 -22.64
C GLY A 238 -4.91 6.64 -21.63
N ALA A 239 -4.51 6.37 -20.39
CA ALA A 239 -4.14 7.42 -19.45
C ALA A 239 -2.91 8.20 -19.94
N ARG A 240 -3.01 9.53 -19.99
CA ARG A 240 -1.89 10.43 -20.33
C ARG A 240 -0.99 10.68 -19.14
N PHE A 241 -1.55 10.71 -17.93
CA PHE A 241 -0.79 10.87 -16.69
C PHE A 241 -1.19 9.78 -15.70
N VAL A 242 -0.19 9.13 -15.10
CA VAL A 242 -0.36 8.16 -14.02
C VAL A 242 0.40 8.70 -12.81
N LEU A 243 -0.35 9.03 -11.76
CA LEU A 243 0.10 9.76 -10.59
C LEU A 243 0.00 8.82 -9.37
N GLY A 244 1.14 8.42 -8.81
CA GLY A 244 1.20 7.50 -7.67
C GLY A 244 1.42 8.22 -6.34
N GLY A 245 1.24 7.49 -5.24
CA GLY A 245 1.39 7.98 -3.87
C GLY A 245 2.73 8.64 -3.58
N HIS A 246 3.77 8.27 -4.33
CA HIS A 246 5.14 8.81 -4.17
C HIS A 246 5.70 9.42 -5.46
N GLY A 247 4.82 9.92 -6.33
CA GLY A 247 5.20 10.70 -7.52
C GLY A 247 4.61 10.16 -8.81
N GLN A 248 4.88 10.86 -9.91
CA GLN A 248 4.39 10.48 -11.22
C GLN A 248 5.14 9.27 -11.77
N ILE A 249 4.39 8.31 -12.32
CA ILE A 249 4.93 7.17 -13.06
C ILE A 249 5.22 7.60 -14.50
N GLN A 250 6.48 7.52 -14.90
CA GLN A 250 6.92 8.03 -16.21
C GLN A 250 6.50 7.12 -17.36
N ASN A 251 6.67 5.81 -17.17
CA ASN A 251 6.23 4.80 -18.12
C ASN A 251 5.60 3.63 -17.34
N LEU A 252 4.27 3.56 -17.39
CA LEU A 252 3.51 2.57 -16.62
C LEU A 252 3.84 1.14 -17.03
N GLU A 253 3.91 0.86 -18.33
CA GLU A 253 4.20 -0.48 -18.85
C GLU A 253 5.57 -0.98 -18.39
N THR A 254 6.61 -0.18 -18.64
CA THR A 254 7.98 -0.51 -18.19
C THR A 254 8.03 -0.70 -16.68
N ARG A 255 7.37 0.17 -15.91
CA ARG A 255 7.41 0.10 -14.45
C ARG A 255 6.72 -1.16 -13.91
N MET A 256 5.59 -1.57 -14.48
CA MET A 256 4.93 -2.82 -14.11
C MET A 256 5.80 -4.05 -14.45
N GLU A 257 6.47 -4.06 -15.60
CA GLU A 257 7.41 -5.12 -15.95
C GLU A 257 8.60 -5.20 -14.98
N GLU A 258 9.16 -4.06 -14.57
CA GLU A 258 10.21 -4.00 -13.56
C GLU A 258 9.74 -4.54 -12.20
N ILE A 259 8.51 -4.21 -11.79
CA ILE A 259 7.91 -4.74 -10.57
C ILE A 259 7.78 -6.27 -10.65
N ARG A 260 7.24 -6.80 -11.76
CA ARG A 260 7.13 -8.24 -11.99
C ARG A 260 8.49 -8.93 -11.96
N ALA A 261 9.49 -8.36 -12.62
CA ALA A 261 10.84 -8.91 -12.65
C ALA A 261 11.46 -8.96 -11.24
N ASN A 262 11.28 -7.90 -10.46
CA ASN A 262 11.76 -7.82 -9.09
C ASN A 262 11.07 -8.83 -8.16
N LEU A 263 9.75 -8.95 -8.23
CA LEU A 263 9.00 -9.96 -7.45
C LEU A 263 9.45 -11.38 -7.80
N ASN A 264 9.57 -11.69 -9.10
CA ASN A 264 10.07 -12.98 -9.54
C ASN A 264 11.50 -13.25 -9.06
N HIS A 265 12.38 -12.25 -9.06
CA HIS A 265 13.72 -12.39 -8.52
C HIS A 265 13.70 -12.70 -7.03
N ARG A 266 12.89 -11.97 -6.24
CA ARG A 266 12.77 -12.19 -4.79
C ARG A 266 12.18 -13.56 -4.45
N LEU A 267 11.12 -13.99 -5.15
CA LEU A 267 10.54 -15.33 -4.99
C LEU A 267 11.58 -16.43 -5.21
N ARG A 268 12.47 -16.29 -6.21
CA ARG A 268 13.57 -17.25 -6.44
C ARG A 268 14.58 -17.26 -5.31
N GLN A 269 15.00 -16.09 -4.82
CA GLN A 269 15.93 -16.00 -3.69
C GLN A 269 15.34 -16.63 -2.44
N THR A 270 14.05 -16.40 -2.17
CA THR A 270 13.33 -17.03 -1.06
C THR A 270 13.29 -18.54 -1.24
N LEU A 271 12.90 -19.05 -2.42
CA LEU A 271 12.86 -20.50 -2.68
C LEU A 271 14.23 -21.16 -2.48
N GLU A 272 15.31 -20.51 -2.91
CA GLU A 272 16.68 -20.98 -2.73
C GLU A 272 17.08 -21.06 -1.24
N ALA A 273 16.60 -20.14 -0.40
CA ALA A 273 16.84 -20.16 1.05
C ALA A 273 16.15 -21.34 1.77
N PHE A 274 15.24 -22.05 1.09
CA PHE A 274 14.53 -23.22 1.61
C PHE A 274 14.98 -24.54 0.96
N ARG A 275 16.17 -24.61 0.33
CA ARG A 275 16.72 -25.91 -0.14
C ARG A 275 16.82 -26.95 0.97
N GLU A 276 17.19 -26.50 2.16
CA GLU A 276 17.14 -27.26 3.40
C GLU A 276 16.04 -26.69 4.31
N PRO A 277 15.53 -27.47 5.30
CA PRO A 277 14.60 -26.97 6.31
C PRO A 277 15.03 -25.63 6.91
N ASN A 278 14.16 -24.63 6.82
CA ASN A 278 14.44 -23.27 7.28
C ASN A 278 13.18 -22.57 7.81
N THR A 279 13.33 -21.45 8.52
CA THR A 279 12.22 -20.62 9.01
C THR A 279 12.12 -19.33 8.19
N VAL A 280 10.98 -18.62 8.26
CA VAL A 280 10.81 -17.32 7.58
C VAL A 280 11.86 -16.31 8.04
N ALA A 281 12.13 -16.20 9.34
CA ALA A 281 13.10 -15.26 9.89
C ALA A 281 14.53 -15.58 9.47
N ALA A 282 14.90 -16.86 9.42
CA ALA A 282 16.23 -17.28 8.98
C ALA A 282 16.41 -17.13 7.46
N ALA A 283 15.40 -17.44 6.64
CA ALA A 283 15.41 -17.15 5.21
C ALA A 283 15.49 -15.64 4.93
N CYS A 284 14.77 -14.83 5.71
CA CYS A 284 14.84 -13.36 5.62
C CYS A 284 16.29 -12.87 5.85
N ARG A 285 16.96 -13.36 6.91
CA ARG A 285 18.37 -13.01 7.17
C ARG A 285 19.31 -13.47 6.05
N GLN A 286 19.06 -14.62 5.43
CA GLN A 286 19.88 -15.09 4.30
C GLN A 286 19.72 -14.21 3.05
N VAL A 287 18.50 -13.74 2.76
CA VAL A 287 18.21 -12.94 1.55
C VAL A 287 18.58 -11.48 1.72
N TYR A 288 18.39 -10.92 2.93
CA TYR A 288 18.50 -9.48 3.18
C TYR A 288 19.65 -9.08 4.12
N GLY A 289 20.30 -10.03 4.80
CA GLY A 289 21.27 -9.76 5.85
C GLY A 289 20.62 -9.29 7.15
N GLU A 290 21.42 -8.74 8.06
CA GLU A 290 20.92 -8.13 9.29
C GLU A 290 20.35 -6.74 9.00
N ILE A 291 19.07 -6.55 9.33
CA ILE A 291 18.36 -5.28 9.19
C ILE A 291 17.83 -4.91 10.58
N GLY A 292 18.03 -3.66 10.98
CA GLY A 292 17.58 -3.13 12.26
C GLY A 292 16.32 -2.26 12.16
N GLY A 293 15.73 -1.97 13.32
CA GLY A 293 14.61 -1.06 13.48
C GLY A 293 13.35 -1.50 12.73
N TYR A 294 12.51 -0.54 12.34
CA TYR A 294 11.24 -0.83 11.68
C TYR A 294 11.39 -1.56 10.34
N ASN A 295 12.51 -1.37 9.65
CA ASN A 295 12.79 -2.06 8.38
C ASN A 295 12.91 -3.59 8.56
N ALA A 296 13.32 -4.07 9.74
CA ALA A 296 13.39 -5.49 10.04
C ALA A 296 12.00 -6.13 9.97
N LEU A 297 10.98 -5.44 10.50
CA LEU A 297 9.59 -5.89 10.41
C LEU A 297 9.14 -6.00 8.96
N LEU A 298 9.41 -4.95 8.16
CA LEU A 298 9.01 -4.91 6.75
C LEU A 298 9.63 -6.04 5.94
N VAL A 299 10.91 -6.37 6.14
CA VAL A 299 11.53 -7.47 5.38
C VAL A 299 11.06 -8.85 5.82
N ILE A 300 10.74 -9.04 7.11
CA ILE A 300 10.18 -10.30 7.62
C ILE A 300 8.77 -10.51 7.08
N GLU A 301 7.93 -9.48 7.07
CA GLU A 301 6.61 -9.54 6.43
C GLU A 301 6.70 -9.84 4.93
N LYS A 302 7.59 -9.16 4.18
CA LYS A 302 7.82 -9.47 2.75
C LYS A 302 8.22 -10.92 2.55
N THR A 303 9.14 -11.41 3.37
CA THR A 303 9.59 -12.81 3.29
C THR A 303 8.45 -13.77 3.60
N GLY A 304 7.61 -13.47 4.59
CA GLY A 304 6.40 -14.24 4.88
C GLY A 304 5.44 -14.27 3.69
N ALA A 305 5.20 -13.13 3.03
CA ALA A 305 4.33 -13.05 1.86
C ALA A 305 4.85 -13.92 0.69
N TYR A 306 6.17 -13.95 0.49
CA TYR A 306 6.79 -14.84 -0.49
C TYR A 306 6.63 -16.32 -0.12
N VAL A 307 6.86 -16.68 1.15
CA VAL A 307 6.71 -18.05 1.65
C VAL A 307 5.27 -18.53 1.50
N GLU A 308 4.30 -17.70 1.89
CA GLU A 308 2.87 -17.98 1.75
C GLU A 308 2.50 -18.21 0.28
N TYR A 309 2.95 -17.32 -0.61
CA TYR A 309 2.69 -17.42 -2.05
C TYR A 309 3.29 -18.68 -2.70
N LEU A 310 4.50 -19.07 -2.31
CA LEU A 310 5.19 -20.27 -2.79
C LEU A 310 4.55 -21.55 -2.22
N SER A 311 4.18 -21.54 -0.94
CA SER A 311 3.50 -22.64 -0.25
C SER A 311 2.14 -22.94 -0.89
N GLN A 312 1.32 -21.90 -1.14
CA GLN A 312 0.03 -22.02 -1.84
C GLN A 312 0.14 -22.63 -3.25
N ARG A 313 1.33 -22.63 -3.86
CA ARG A 313 1.63 -23.21 -5.18
C ARG A 313 2.32 -24.58 -5.10
N GLY A 314 2.46 -25.14 -3.90
CA GLY A 314 3.13 -26.42 -3.67
C GLY A 314 4.63 -26.38 -3.99
N LEU A 315 5.27 -25.21 -3.90
CA LEU A 315 6.72 -25.05 -4.07
C LEU A 315 7.46 -25.14 -2.74
N LEU A 316 6.77 -24.84 -1.62
CA LEU A 316 7.25 -25.06 -0.27
C LEU A 316 6.31 -26.01 0.46
N GLU A 317 6.88 -26.85 1.32
CA GLU A 317 6.14 -27.72 2.24
C GLU A 317 6.62 -27.51 3.68
N ILE A 318 5.73 -27.72 4.64
CA ILE A 318 6.04 -27.69 6.07
C ILE A 318 6.72 -29.02 6.44
N CYS A 319 7.87 -28.97 7.12
CA CYS A 319 8.66 -30.15 7.44
C CYS A 319 8.63 -30.56 8.93
N ASN A 320 7.96 -29.81 9.79
CA ASN A 320 7.80 -30.11 11.22
C ASN A 320 6.33 -30.30 11.64
N LEU A 321 5.61 -31.19 10.94
CA LEU A 321 4.18 -31.45 11.17
C LEU A 321 3.83 -31.79 12.63
N ASN A 322 4.67 -32.59 13.30
CA ASN A 322 4.42 -32.99 14.69
C ASN A 322 4.38 -31.79 15.64
N ASP A 323 5.16 -30.73 15.37
CA ASP A 323 5.13 -29.50 16.16
C ASP A 323 3.85 -28.70 15.88
N LEU A 324 3.35 -28.74 14.63
CA LEU A 324 2.14 -28.05 14.19
C LEU A 324 0.86 -28.64 14.80
N GLU A 325 0.85 -29.96 15.03
CA GLU A 325 -0.25 -30.65 15.68
C GLU A 325 -0.26 -30.48 17.21
N ALA A 326 0.82 -29.95 17.80
CA ALA A 326 0.89 -29.69 19.23
C ALA A 326 0.13 -28.41 19.61
N ASP A 327 -0.41 -28.37 20.83
CA ASP A 327 -1.05 -27.16 21.37
C ASP A 327 -0.05 -26.00 21.43
N GLY A 328 -0.37 -24.88 20.80
CA GLY A 328 0.43 -23.65 20.87
C GLY A 328 0.54 -22.92 19.53
N ASN A 329 1.61 -22.12 19.41
CA ASN A 329 1.94 -21.37 18.20
C ASN A 329 3.39 -21.72 17.78
N PRO A 330 3.60 -22.90 17.17
CA PRO A 330 4.93 -23.43 16.93
C PRO A 330 5.67 -22.65 15.85
N VAL A 331 7.00 -22.64 15.95
CA VAL A 331 7.85 -22.14 14.86
C VAL A 331 7.67 -23.07 13.66
N ILE A 332 7.34 -22.53 12.50
CA ILE A 332 7.10 -23.31 11.29
C ILE A 332 8.40 -23.41 10.49
N GLN A 333 8.77 -24.64 10.14
CA GLN A 333 9.89 -24.92 9.24
C GLN A 333 9.36 -25.32 7.87
N TYR A 334 9.90 -24.68 6.84
CA TYR A 334 9.58 -24.97 5.44
C TYR A 334 10.81 -25.56 4.74
N ARG A 335 10.57 -26.32 3.67
CA ARG A 335 11.59 -26.69 2.68
C ARG A 335 10.98 -26.69 1.28
N CYS A 336 11.84 -26.61 0.27
CA CYS A 336 11.44 -26.72 -1.13
C CYS A 336 10.86 -28.12 -1.40
N SER A 337 9.64 -28.19 -1.92
CA SER A 337 8.93 -29.46 -2.18
C SER A 337 9.55 -30.26 -3.33
N ASN A 338 10.32 -29.62 -4.21
CA ASN A 338 11.04 -30.28 -5.30
C ASN A 338 12.44 -29.66 -5.44
N PRO A 339 13.54 -30.43 -5.29
CA PRO A 339 14.90 -29.92 -5.41
C PRO A 339 15.25 -29.39 -6.82
N ASN A 340 14.43 -29.69 -7.83
CA ASN A 340 14.54 -29.14 -9.18
C ASN A 340 13.18 -28.50 -9.57
N PRO A 341 12.82 -27.35 -8.96
CA PRO A 341 11.51 -26.77 -9.17
C PRO A 341 11.39 -26.34 -10.63
N GLU A 342 10.46 -26.93 -11.39
CA GLU A 342 10.02 -26.36 -12.66
C GLU A 342 9.44 -24.96 -12.37
N MET A 343 10.27 -23.93 -12.58
CA MET A 343 9.88 -22.55 -12.29
C MET A 343 8.74 -22.06 -13.19
N GLU A 344 8.33 -22.84 -14.19
CA GLU A 344 7.09 -22.67 -14.94
C GLU A 344 5.83 -22.74 -14.05
N ARG A 345 5.94 -23.27 -12.82
CA ARG A 345 4.86 -23.31 -11.81
C ARG A 345 4.68 -22.02 -11.01
N ILE A 346 5.63 -21.08 -11.04
CA ILE A 346 5.33 -19.70 -10.63
C ILE A 346 4.53 -19.13 -11.79
N PRO A 347 3.20 -19.00 -11.71
CA PRO A 347 2.40 -18.65 -12.86
C PRO A 347 2.92 -17.32 -13.42
N LYS A 348 3.31 -17.32 -14.69
CA LYS A 348 3.15 -16.12 -15.50
C LYS A 348 1.67 -15.77 -15.39
N GLU A 349 1.37 -14.50 -15.12
CA GLU A 349 0.02 -13.99 -14.91
C GLU A 349 -0.99 -14.73 -15.78
N ARG A 350 -2.10 -15.21 -15.19
CA ARG A 350 -3.24 -15.63 -16.00
C ARG A 350 -3.78 -14.37 -16.66
N ALA A 351 -3.28 -14.05 -17.84
CA ALA A 351 -3.77 -12.95 -18.67
C ALA A 351 -5.27 -13.11 -19.00
N ASP A 352 -5.81 -14.33 -18.87
CA ASP A 352 -7.11 -14.71 -19.43
C ASP A 352 -8.11 -15.31 -18.43
N VAL A 353 -8.14 -14.83 -17.18
CA VAL A 353 -9.27 -15.16 -16.29
C VAL A 353 -9.76 -13.90 -15.59
N LEU A 354 -10.64 -13.17 -16.26
CA LEU A 354 -11.99 -12.83 -15.78
C LEU A 354 -12.65 -11.90 -16.82
N VAL A 355 -13.76 -12.41 -17.36
CA VAL A 355 -14.81 -11.74 -18.14
C VAL A 355 -15.83 -11.16 -17.18
#